data_AF-A0A392PL27-F1
#
_entry.id   AF-A0A392PL27-F1
#
_cell.length_a   1.000
_cell.length_b   1.000
_cell.length_c   1.000
_cell.angle_alpha   90.00
_cell.angle_beta   90.00
_cell.angle_gamma   90.00
#
_symmetry.space_group_name_H-M   'P 1'
#
loop_
_entity.id
_entity.type
_entity.pdbx_description
1 polymer ?
#
loop_
_entity_poly.entity_id
_entity_poly.type
_entity_poly.pdbx_seq_one_letter_code
_entity_poly.pdbx_strand_id
1 'polypeptide(L)'
;MVQGGDRKDVFFYQADDQHYIPRALLIDLEPRVINGIQNSDYRNLYNHENIFVSDHGGGAGNNWASGYHQGKNVEEDIMDMIDREAD
;
A
#
# COMPACT_ATOMS: atom_id res chain seq x y z
N MET A 1 -35.84 -3.72 3.88
CA MET A 1 -34.95 -4.60 4.68
C MET A 1 -33.65 -4.71 3.91
N VAL A 2 -32.58 -4.07 4.37
CA VAL A 2 -31.26 -4.24 3.74
C VAL A 2 -30.84 -5.66 4.10
N GLN A 3 -30.82 -6.56 3.11
CA GLN A 3 -30.12 -7.84 3.23
C GLN A 3 -28.72 -7.51 3.74
N GLY A 4 -28.28 -8.15 4.83
CA GLY A 4 -26.92 -8.00 5.37
C GLY A 4 -25.89 -8.58 4.41
N GLY A 5 -25.80 -8.02 3.21
CA GLY A 5 -24.91 -8.41 2.14
C GLY A 5 -23.51 -7.89 2.41
N ASP A 6 -22.54 -8.66 1.94
CA ASP A 6 -21.12 -8.33 1.94
C ASP A 6 -20.89 -6.95 1.31
N ARG A 7 -20.58 -5.96 2.18
CA ARG A 7 -20.32 -4.55 1.82
C ARG A 7 -18.87 -4.39 1.42
N LYS A 8 -18.52 -4.97 0.27
CA LYS A 8 -17.14 -4.99 -0.26
C LYS A 8 -16.60 -3.60 -0.59
N ASP A 9 -17.48 -2.67 -0.93
CA ASP A 9 -17.19 -1.28 -1.29
C ASP A 9 -16.47 -0.47 -0.19
N VAL A 10 -16.55 -0.93 1.06
CA VAL A 10 -15.87 -0.30 2.19
C VAL A 10 -14.36 -0.53 2.15
N PHE A 11 -13.90 -1.72 1.75
CA PHE A 11 -12.48 -2.10 1.73
C PHE A 11 -11.91 -2.23 0.32
N PHE A 12 -12.77 -2.28 -0.69
CA PHE A 12 -12.39 -2.45 -2.08
C PHE A 12 -13.10 -1.40 -2.93
N TYR A 13 -12.42 -0.89 -3.96
CA TYR A 13 -13.12 -0.26 -5.07
C TYR A 13 -13.25 -1.27 -6.22
N GLN A 14 -14.33 -1.14 -6.99
CA GLN A 14 -14.55 -1.98 -8.16
C GLN A 14 -13.99 -1.25 -9.39
N ALA A 15 -12.98 -1.83 -10.02
CA ALA A 15 -12.44 -1.35 -11.29
C ALA A 15 -13.43 -1.63 -12.44
N ASP A 16 -13.25 -0.93 -13.56
CA ASP A 16 -14.13 -1.00 -14.73
C ASP A 16 -14.27 -2.42 -15.32
N ASP A 17 -13.30 -3.30 -15.06
CA ASP A 17 -13.25 -4.69 -15.51
C ASP A 17 -13.87 -5.69 -14.51
N GLN A 18 -14.60 -5.17 -13.51
CA GLN A 18 -15.20 -5.94 -12.39
C GLN A 18 -14.19 -6.54 -11.40
N HIS A 19 -12.90 -6.18 -11.47
CA HIS A 19 -11.95 -6.54 -10.41
C HIS A 19 -12.16 -5.69 -9.17
N TYR A 20 -12.02 -6.32 -8.00
CA TYR A 20 -11.99 -5.64 -6.72
C TYR A 20 -10.55 -5.33 -6.35
N ILE A 21 -10.22 -4.05 -6.21
CA ILE A 21 -8.90 -3.61 -5.80
C ILE A 21 -8.98 -3.14 -4.34
N PRO A 22 -8.10 -3.61 -3.45
CA PRO A 22 -8.08 -3.15 -2.06
C PRO A 22 -7.78 -1.66 -1.96
N ARG A 23 -8.51 -0.96 -1.08
CA ARG A 23 -8.15 0.37 -0.58
C ARG A 23 -7.02 0.23 0.43
N ALA A 24 -5.80 0.05 -0.08
CA ALA A 24 -4.61 -0.22 0.73
C ALA A 24 -3.37 0.42 0.12
N LEU A 25 -2.52 0.99 0.99
CA LEU A 25 -1.16 1.39 0.67
C LEU A 25 -0.19 0.40 1.30
N LEU A 26 0.81 -0.03 0.55
CA LEU A 26 1.88 -0.93 1.01
C LEU A 26 3.18 -0.13 1.05
N ILE A 27 3.70 0.13 2.23
CA ILE A 27 4.87 1.00 2.45
C ILE A 27 5.93 0.21 3.22
N ASP A 28 7.14 0.12 2.66
CA ASP A 28 8.29 -0.50 3.34
C ASP A 28 9.58 0.29 3.06
N LEU A 29 10.51 0.25 4.01
CA LEU A 29 11.86 0.81 3.86
C LEU A 29 12.86 -0.24 3.31
N GLU A 30 12.41 -1.49 3.14
CA GLU A 30 13.21 -2.55 2.53
C GLU A 30 12.38 -3.32 1.47
N PRO A 31 12.95 -3.63 0.30
CA PRO A 31 12.21 -4.26 -0.80
C PRO A 31 11.76 -5.70 -0.51
N ARG A 32 12.29 -6.36 0.52
CA ARG A 32 12.16 -7.81 0.70
C ARG A 32 10.70 -8.27 0.76
N VAL A 33 9.86 -7.63 1.55
CA VAL A 33 8.46 -8.05 1.74
C VAL A 33 7.62 -7.71 0.51
N ILE A 34 7.78 -6.49 -0.02
CA ILE A 34 7.07 -6.04 -1.22
C ILE A 34 7.41 -6.91 -2.44
N ASN A 35 8.68 -7.25 -2.65
CA ASN A 35 9.08 -8.19 -3.70
C ASN A 35 8.42 -9.55 -3.53
N GLY A 36 8.23 -10.02 -2.29
CA GLY A 36 7.48 -11.25 -2.01
C GLY A 36 6.03 -11.17 -2.50
N ILE A 37 5.35 -10.05 -2.26
CA ILE A 37 3.97 -9.81 -2.71
C ILE A 37 3.90 -9.70 -4.24
N GLN A 38 4.81 -8.93 -4.86
CA GLN A 38 4.85 -8.73 -6.30
C GLN A 38 5.21 -10.00 -7.10
N ASN A 39 5.84 -10.99 -6.45
CA ASN A 39 6.09 -12.32 -7.04
C ASN A 39 5.06 -13.39 -6.63
N SER A 40 4.04 -13.01 -5.85
CA SER A 40 3.00 -13.94 -5.41
C SER A 40 1.86 -14.09 -6.43
N ASP A 41 0.95 -15.02 -6.14
CA ASP A 41 -0.31 -15.16 -6.88
C ASP A 41 -1.23 -13.93 -6.73
N TYR A 42 -0.99 -13.10 -5.71
CA TYR A 42 -1.75 -11.87 -5.42
C TYR A 42 -1.13 -10.60 -6.02
N ARG A 43 -0.08 -10.70 -6.84
CA ARG A 43 0.62 -9.53 -7.41
C ARG A 43 -0.26 -8.57 -8.20
N ASN A 44 -1.37 -9.07 -8.76
CA ASN A 44 -2.34 -8.29 -9.54
C ASN A 44 -3.55 -7.84 -8.70
N LEU A 45 -3.59 -8.19 -7.40
CA LEU A 45 -4.68 -7.79 -6.51
C LEU A 45 -4.53 -6.31 -6.09
N TYR A 46 -3.30 -5.87 -5.85
CA TYR A 46 -3.00 -4.53 -5.35
C TYR A 46 -2.77 -3.55 -6.52
N ASN A 47 -3.19 -2.30 -6.34
CA ASN A 47 -2.78 -1.22 -7.24
C ASN A 47 -1.26 -1.00 -7.11
N HIS A 48 -0.52 -1.12 -8.20
CA HIS A 48 0.94 -0.95 -8.20
C HIS A 48 1.35 0.47 -7.87
N GLU A 49 0.50 1.46 -8.17
CA GLU A 49 0.76 2.83 -7.80
C GLU A 49 0.59 3.09 -6.28
N ASN A 50 0.04 2.13 -5.53
CA ASN A 50 -0.15 2.20 -4.08
C ASN A 50 0.95 1.49 -3.29
N ILE A 51 2.06 1.17 -3.95
CA ILE A 51 3.20 0.48 -3.36
C ILE A 51 4.38 1.44 -3.31
N PHE A 52 4.88 1.68 -2.11
CA PHE A 52 6.10 2.43 -1.86
C PHE A 52 7.18 1.52 -1.28
N VAL A 53 8.38 1.60 -1.86
CA VAL A 53 9.60 1.02 -1.30
C VAL A 53 10.69 2.08 -1.34
N SER A 54 11.35 2.31 -0.21
CA SER A 54 12.48 3.25 -0.20
C SER A 54 13.65 2.76 -1.07
N ASP A 55 14.17 3.64 -1.93
CA ASP A 55 15.38 3.41 -2.72
C ASP A 55 16.65 3.38 -1.86
N HIS A 56 16.59 3.97 -0.67
CA HIS A 56 17.68 4.01 0.30
C HIS A 56 17.67 2.70 1.09
N GLY A 57 18.08 1.60 0.45
CA GLY A 57 18.05 0.26 1.03
C GLY A 57 18.70 0.18 2.42
N GLY A 58 18.21 -0.76 3.25
CA GLY A 58 18.74 -1.04 4.59
C GLY A 58 17.69 -1.08 5.70
N GLY A 59 16.46 -0.62 5.41
CA GLY A 59 15.34 -0.62 6.36
C GLY A 59 15.60 0.23 7.60
N ALA A 60 14.68 0.16 8.57
CA ALA A 60 14.85 0.81 9.87
C ALA A 60 15.87 0.10 10.78
N GLY A 61 16.24 -1.15 10.47
CA GLY A 61 17.22 -1.92 11.24
C GLY A 61 16.82 -2.17 12.70
N ASN A 62 15.53 -2.44 12.97
CA ASN A 62 14.95 -2.55 14.32
C ASN A 62 15.15 -1.30 15.21
N ASN A 63 15.40 -0.13 14.61
CA ASN A 63 15.57 1.12 15.33
C ASN A 63 14.44 2.10 14.99
N TRP A 64 13.63 2.44 16.00
CA TRP A 64 12.52 3.38 15.85
C TRP A 64 12.97 4.77 15.36
N ALA A 65 14.05 5.32 15.92
CA ALA A 65 14.53 6.66 15.56
C ALA A 65 15.04 6.69 14.12
N SER A 66 15.66 5.59 13.66
CA SER A 66 16.05 5.42 12.26
C SER A 66 14.82 5.45 11.34
N GLY A 67 13.80 4.65 11.65
CA GLY A 67 12.54 4.63 10.89
C GLY A 67 11.84 5.99 10.85
N TYR A 68 11.78 6.70 11.99
CA TYR A 68 11.18 8.03 12.06
C TYR A 68 11.91 9.07 11.20
N HIS A 69 13.25 9.08 11.20
CA HIS A 69 14.03 10.00 10.37
C HIS A 69 13.96 9.65 8.89
N GLN A 70 14.00 8.36 8.54
CA GLN A 70 13.83 7.92 7.15
C GLN A 70 12.43 8.25 6.63
N GLY A 71 11.39 8.04 7.44
CA GLY A 71 10.00 8.37 7.11
C GLY A 71 9.81 9.85 6.79
N LYS A 72 10.49 10.76 7.49
CA LYS A 72 10.47 12.20 7.17
C LYS A 72 11.01 12.54 5.78
N ASN A 73 11.95 11.77 5.26
CA ASN A 73 12.52 12.03 3.95
C ASN A 73 11.57 11.62 2.80
N VAL A 74 10.57 10.80 3.10
CA VAL A 74 9.61 10.23 2.13
C VAL A 74 8.16 10.59 2.47
N GLU A 75 7.98 11.55 3.39
CA GLU A 75 6.68 11.94 3.93
C GLU A 75 5.78 12.51 2.83
N GLU A 76 6.32 13.37 1.97
CA GLU A 76 5.59 13.99 0.86
C GLU A 76 5.06 12.92 -0.11
N ASP A 77 5.92 12.01 -0.56
CA ASP A 77 5.54 10.91 -1.45
C ASP A 77 4.42 10.03 -0.84
N ILE A 78 4.53 9.69 0.46
CA ILE A 78 3.51 8.89 1.15
C ILE A 78 2.19 9.65 1.28
N MET A 79 2.24 10.94 1.60
CA MET A 79 1.05 11.77 1.74
C MET A 79 0.32 11.94 0.40
N ASP A 80 1.04 12.13 -0.69
CA ASP A 80 0.46 12.19 -2.04
C ASP A 80 -0.26 10.88 -2.41
N MET A 81 0.31 9.73 -2.00
CA MET A 81 -0.35 8.43 -2.18
C MET A 81 -1.64 8.30 -1.37
N ILE A 82 -1.66 8.82 -0.14
CA ILE A 82 -2.85 8.81 0.74
C ILE A 82 -3.94 9.70 0.16
N ASP A 83 -3.61 10.93 -0.25
CA ASP A 83 -4.57 11.92 -0.74
C ASP A 83 -5.28 11.41 -2.00
N ARG A 84 -4.53 10.82 -2.94
CA ARG A 84 -5.11 10.19 -4.13
C ARG A 84 -6.05 9.01 -3.84
N GLU A 85 -5.83 8.25 -2.76
CA GLU A 85 -6.72 7.15 -2.37
C GLU A 85 -7.93 7.62 -1.55
N ALA A 86 -7.86 8.84 -1.00
CA ALA A 86 -8.93 9.46 -0.24
C ALA A 86 -9.94 10.20 -1.13
N ASP A 87 -9.48 10.77 -2.25
CA ASP A 87 -10.29 11.45 -3.27
C ASP A 87 -11.12 10.48 -4.14
#